data_AF-A0A016W0C2-F1
#
_entry.id   AF-A0A016W0C2-F1
#
_cell.length_a   1.000
_cell.length_b   1.000
_cell.length_c   1.000
_cell.angle_alpha   90.00
_cell.angle_beta   90.00
_cell.angle_gamma   90.00
#
_symmetry.space_group_name_H-M   'P 1'
#
loop_
_entity.id
_entity.type
_entity.pdbx_description
1 polymer ?
#
loop_
_entity_poly.entity_id
_entity_poly.type
_entity_poly.pdbx_seq_one_letter_code
_entity_poly.pdbx_strand_id
1 'polypeptide(L)'
;MDNFKKHLRARVFICIDDLIITSETPEEHLADIDEVLTKAEQIGMKLKASKCEFAREEIKSFGFILGKDGIKPNPEKIKAIDEYPTPKNPTDIKAFLGMCSFFRRFVHNFASIASPLTALTKKDTRHFYLDPGMRNSNEPS
;
A
#
# COMPACT_ATOMS: atom_id res chain seq x y z
N MET A 1 16.92 -9.31 12.33
CA MET A 1 16.86 -7.97 11.71
C MET A 1 16.88 -6.84 12.76
N ASP A 2 16.31 -7.01 13.96
CA ASP A 2 16.30 -5.93 14.97
C ASP A 2 17.71 -5.43 15.38
N ASN A 3 18.73 -6.30 15.41
CA ASN A 3 20.11 -5.88 15.67
C ASN A 3 20.76 -5.09 14.53
N PHE A 4 20.25 -5.22 13.30
CA PHE A 4 20.76 -4.49 12.14
C PHE A 4 20.39 -3.00 12.24
N LYS A 5 19.13 -2.70 12.60
CA LYS A 5 18.66 -1.31 12.76
C LYS A 5 19.28 -0.57 13.93
N LYS A 6 19.60 -1.27 15.03
CA LYS A 6 20.05 -0.64 16.28
C LYS A 6 21.34 0.19 16.16
N HIS A 7 22.11 -0.01 15.10
CA HIS A 7 23.41 0.62 14.90
C HIS A 7 23.48 1.46 13.62
N LEU A 8 22.32 1.81 13.04
CA LEU A 8 22.22 2.66 11.86
C LEU A 8 21.77 4.06 12.28
N ARG A 9 22.41 5.08 11.73
CA ARG A 9 21.93 6.47 11.79
C ARG A 9 20.86 6.70 10.74
N ALA A 10 21.04 6.09 9.56
CA ALA A 10 20.09 6.11 8.46
C ALA A 10 18.67 5.68 8.91
N ARG A 11 17.66 6.36 8.37
CA ARG A 11 16.25 5.96 8.58
C ARG A 11 15.93 4.79 7.66
N VAL A 12 15.85 3.59 8.25
CA VAL A 12 15.60 2.35 7.50
C VAL A 12 14.31 1.65 7.95
N PHE A 13 13.42 1.40 7.00
CA PHE A 13 12.28 0.50 7.15
C PHE A 13 12.67 -0.89 6.63
N ILE A 14 12.28 -1.92 7.37
CA ILE A 14 12.57 -3.31 7.01
C ILE A 14 11.26 -4.05 7.07
N CYS A 15 10.92 -4.73 5.99
CA CYS A 15 9.73 -5.54 5.90
C CYS A 15 10.11 -6.83 5.19
N ILE A 16 10.22 -7.91 5.98
CA ILE A 16 10.68 -9.23 5.52
C ILE A 16 11.99 -9.09 4.72
N ASP A 17 11.93 -9.10 3.39
CA ASP A 17 13.09 -9.11 2.50
C ASP A 17 13.46 -7.72 1.95
N ASP A 18 12.62 -6.70 2.17
CA ASP A 18 12.85 -5.36 1.61
C ASP A 18 13.43 -4.41 2.66
N LEU A 19 14.44 -3.65 2.23
CA LEU A 19 15.05 -2.54 2.94
C LEU A 19 14.69 -1.24 2.21
N ILE A 20 14.05 -0.31 2.91
CA ILE A 20 13.70 1.00 2.38
C ILE A 20 14.44 2.05 3.20
N ILE A 21 15.26 2.83 2.51
CA ILE A 21 16.05 3.93 3.08
C ILE A 21 15.38 5.23 2.67
N THR A 22 15.22 6.16 3.60
CA THR A 22 14.63 7.49 3.33
C THR A 22 15.48 8.57 3.98
N SER A 23 15.72 9.67 3.28
CA SER A 23 16.57 10.78 3.75
C SER A 23 15.95 12.10 3.30
N GLU A 24 16.35 13.22 3.92
CA GLU A 24 15.75 14.54 3.65
C GLU A 24 16.44 15.24 2.47
N THR A 25 17.74 15.00 2.28
CA THR A 25 18.53 15.55 1.17
C THR A 25 19.22 14.45 0.35
N PRO A 26 19.53 14.70 -0.94
CA PRO A 26 20.28 13.75 -1.77
C PRO A 26 21.66 13.40 -1.19
N GLU A 27 22.35 14.37 -0.59
CA GLU A 27 23.68 14.20 -0.01
C GLU A 27 23.63 13.26 1.21
N GLU A 28 22.67 13.48 2.11
CA GLU A 28 22.39 12.55 3.21
C GLU A 28 21.98 11.18 2.69
N HIS A 29 21.19 11.12 1.61
CA HIS A 29 20.72 9.86 1.05
C HIS A 29 21.86 8.98 0.54
N LEU A 30 22.87 9.57 -0.09
CA LEU A 30 24.06 8.83 -0.52
C LEU A 30 24.87 8.32 0.67
N ALA A 31 25.00 9.13 1.74
CA ALA A 31 25.67 8.72 2.97
C ALA A 31 24.91 7.58 3.69
N ASP A 32 23.58 7.67 3.74
CA ASP A 32 22.72 6.63 4.33
C ASP A 32 22.78 5.32 3.54
N ILE A 33 22.78 5.38 2.20
CA ILE A 33 22.96 4.21 1.35
C ILE A 33 24.31 3.53 1.66
N ASP A 34 25.39 4.31 1.72
CA ASP A 34 26.73 3.79 2.01
C ASP A 34 26.80 3.12 3.40
N GLU A 35 26.24 3.76 4.43
CA GLU A 35 26.18 3.21 5.78
C GLU A 35 25.44 1.85 5.79
N VAL A 36 24.26 1.81 5.16
CA VAL A 36 23.40 0.62 5.17
C VAL A 36 24.03 -0.53 4.39
N LEU A 37 24.61 -0.26 3.21
CA LEU A 37 25.28 -1.27 2.40
C LEU A 37 26.53 -1.81 3.10
N THR A 38 27.35 -0.93 3.67
CA THR A 38 28.52 -1.32 4.48
C THR A 38 28.10 -2.22 5.63
N LYS A 39 27.03 -1.86 6.34
CA LYS A 39 26.54 -2.68 7.45
C LYS A 39 25.99 -4.02 6.99
N ALA A 40 25.27 -4.03 5.86
CA ALA A 40 24.72 -5.25 5.28
C ALA A 40 25.85 -6.23 4.90
N GLU A 41 26.92 -5.72 4.31
CA GLU A 41 28.12 -6.51 3.99
C GLU A 41 28.78 -7.10 5.25
N GLN A 42 28.98 -6.29 6.29
CA GLN A 42 29.60 -6.72 7.56
C GLN A 42 28.88 -7.90 8.22
N ILE A 43 27.55 -7.98 8.09
CA ILE A 43 26.76 -9.07 8.66
C ILE A 43 26.54 -10.23 7.67
N GLY A 44 27.15 -10.17 6.49
CA GLY A 44 27.03 -11.19 5.45
C GLY A 44 25.68 -11.20 4.72
N MET A 45 24.89 -10.13 4.80
CA MET A 45 23.63 -10.02 4.08
C MET A 45 23.90 -9.92 2.57
N LYS A 46 23.16 -10.70 1.77
CA LYS A 46 23.28 -10.70 0.31
C LYS A 46 22.11 -9.97 -0.32
N LEU A 47 22.40 -8.90 -1.06
CA LEU A 47 21.43 -8.13 -1.80
C LEU A 47 21.48 -8.51 -3.29
N LYS A 48 20.32 -8.69 -3.91
CA LYS A 48 20.23 -8.94 -5.35
C LYS A 48 20.22 -7.60 -6.09
N ALA A 49 21.37 -7.17 -6.59
CA ALA A 49 21.54 -5.87 -7.25
C ALA A 49 20.48 -5.58 -8.34
N SER A 50 20.07 -6.58 -9.11
CA SER A 50 19.03 -6.42 -10.16
C SER A 50 17.61 -6.16 -9.64
N LYS A 51 17.39 -6.25 -8.32
CA LYS A 51 16.15 -5.87 -7.65
C LYS A 51 16.30 -4.61 -6.79
N CYS A 52 17.50 -4.03 -6.69
CA CYS A 52 17.73 -2.84 -5.91
C CYS A 52 17.45 -1.59 -6.76
N GLU A 53 16.75 -0.64 -6.16
CA GLU A 53 16.54 0.70 -6.71
C GLU A 53 17.23 1.69 -5.79
N PHE A 54 18.06 2.57 -6.34
CA PHE A 54 18.85 3.54 -5.57
C PHE A 54 18.50 4.96 -5.95
N ALA A 55 18.53 5.87 -4.96
CA ALA A 55 18.39 7.32 -5.14
C ALA A 55 17.20 7.71 -6.04
N ARG A 56 16.02 7.15 -5.77
CA ARG A 56 14.78 7.47 -6.47
C ARG A 56 13.96 8.47 -5.66
N GLU A 57 13.34 9.42 -6.35
CA GLU A 57 12.37 10.33 -5.73
C GLU A 57 11.09 9.61 -5.28
N GLU A 58 10.69 8.58 -6.03
CA GLU A 58 9.58 7.69 -5.71
C GLU A 58 9.94 6.24 -5.99
N ILE A 59 9.47 5.33 -5.13
CA ILE A 59 9.60 3.88 -5.32
C ILE A 59 8.23 3.19 -5.25
N LYS A 60 8.08 2.10 -6.01
CA LYS A 60 6.90 1.22 -5.92
C LYS A 60 7.21 0.08 -4.95
N SER A 61 6.51 0.02 -3.82
CA SER A 61 6.67 -1.06 -2.86
C SER A 61 5.38 -1.37 -2.10
N PHE A 62 5.15 -2.62 -1.75
CA PHE A 62 3.96 -3.10 -1.03
C PHE A 62 2.60 -2.70 -1.63
N GLY A 63 2.53 -2.47 -2.94
CA GLY A 63 1.31 -1.99 -3.60
C GLY A 63 1.04 -0.49 -3.40
N PHE A 64 2.03 0.25 -2.92
CA PHE A 64 2.05 1.70 -2.77
C PHE A 64 3.17 2.32 -3.60
N ILE A 65 3.04 3.62 -3.82
CA ILE A 65 4.10 4.51 -4.25
C ILE A 65 4.54 5.30 -3.02
N LEU A 66 5.83 5.27 -2.70
CA LEU A 66 6.43 5.99 -1.59
C LEU A 66 7.29 7.09 -2.18
N GLY A 67 7.06 8.33 -1.77
CA GLY A 67 7.83 9.48 -2.25
C GLY A 67 7.81 10.65 -1.28
N LYS A 68 8.29 11.81 -1.74
CA LYS A 68 8.36 13.03 -0.93
C LYS A 68 7.02 13.49 -0.37
N ASP A 69 5.92 13.27 -1.10
CA ASP A 69 4.56 13.65 -0.68
C ASP A 69 3.92 12.61 0.25
N GLY A 70 4.69 11.61 0.69
CA GLY A 70 4.23 10.49 1.51
C GLY A 70 3.89 9.25 0.69
N ILE A 71 2.91 8.49 1.20
CA ILE A 71 2.53 7.19 0.66
C ILE A 71 1.24 7.35 -0.14
N LYS A 72 1.22 6.85 -1.38
CA LYS A 72 0.05 6.86 -2.27
C LYS A 72 -0.26 5.43 -2.73
N PRO A 73 -1.53 5.06 -2.98
CA PRO A 73 -1.86 3.79 -3.62
C PRO A 73 -1.18 3.65 -5.00
N ASN A 74 -0.67 2.47 -5.35
CA ASN A 74 -0.18 2.23 -6.70
C ASN A 74 -1.38 2.15 -7.67
N PRO A 75 -1.46 2.98 -8.72
CA PRO A 75 -2.55 2.94 -9.71
C PRO A 75 -2.75 1.56 -10.34
N GLU A 76 -1.69 0.79 -10.55
CA GLU A 76 -1.77 -0.58 -11.08
C GLU A 76 -2.54 -1.52 -10.14
N LYS A 77 -2.45 -1.29 -8.83
CA LYS A 77 -3.19 -2.06 -7.82
C LYS A 77 -4.62 -1.58 -7.65
N ILE A 78 -4.87 -0.28 -7.80
CA ILE A 78 -6.23 0.28 -7.79
C ILE A 78 -7.00 -0.17 -9.02
N LYS A 79 -6.34 -0.30 -10.18
CA LYS A 79 -6.98 -0.72 -11.44
C LYS A 79 -7.78 -2.02 -11.30
N ALA A 80 -7.28 -2.99 -10.53
CA ALA A 80 -8.01 -4.24 -10.29
C ALA A 80 -9.31 -4.06 -9.47
N ILE A 81 -9.40 -3.00 -8.66
CA ILE A 81 -10.62 -2.63 -7.92
C ILE A 81 -11.58 -1.89 -8.86
N ASP A 82 -11.04 -0.98 -9.68
CA ASP A 82 -11.82 -0.19 -10.65
C ASP A 82 -12.46 -1.08 -11.73
N GLU A 83 -11.71 -2.08 -12.21
CA GLU A 83 -12.18 -3.06 -13.19
C GLU A 83 -12.96 -4.24 -12.56
N TYR A 84 -13.14 -4.25 -11.23
CA TYR A 84 -13.83 -5.35 -10.59
C TYR A 84 -15.30 -5.39 -11.04
N PRO A 85 -15.80 -6.55 -11.53
CA PRO A 85 -17.16 -6.63 -12.01
C PRO A 85 -18.15 -6.40 -10.87
N THR A 86 -19.32 -5.81 -11.18
CA THR A 86 -20.39 -5.63 -10.21
C THR A 86 -20.68 -6.94 -9.46
N PRO A 87 -20.44 -7.00 -8.14
CA PRO A 87 -20.65 -8.20 -7.34
C PRO A 87 -22.07 -8.72 -7.51
N LYS A 88 -22.27 -10.04 -7.61
CA LYS A 88 -23.62 -10.62 -7.83
C LYS A 88 -24.12 -11.44 -6.65
N ASN A 89 -23.24 -11.73 -5.70
CA ASN A 89 -23.58 -12.53 -4.53
C ASN A 89 -22.77 -12.07 -3.29
N PRO A 90 -23.15 -12.53 -2.08
CA PRO A 90 -22.44 -12.17 -0.84
C PRO A 90 -20.94 -12.52 -0.82
N THR A 91 -20.51 -13.57 -1.52
CA THR A 91 -19.10 -13.95 -1.62
C THR A 91 -18.32 -12.93 -2.45
N ASP A 92 -18.86 -12.52 -3.60
CA ASP A 92 -18.27 -11.47 -4.45
C ASP A 92 -18.14 -10.15 -3.69
N ILE A 93 -19.17 -9.78 -2.92
CA ILE A 93 -19.12 -8.56 -2.09
C ILE A 93 -17.99 -8.65 -1.07
N LYS A 94 -17.85 -9.78 -0.37
CA LYS A 94 -16.76 -9.97 0.61
C LYS A 94 -15.40 -9.86 -0.06
N ALA A 95 -15.23 -10.44 -1.24
CA ALA A 95 -13.99 -10.34 -2.00
C ALA A 95 -13.69 -8.88 -2.39
N PHE A 96 -14.67 -8.17 -2.96
CA PHE A 96 -14.54 -6.76 -3.33
C PHE A 96 -14.19 -5.86 -2.13
N LEU A 97 -14.95 -5.99 -1.03
CA LEU A 97 -14.70 -5.25 0.21
C LEU A 97 -13.32 -5.57 0.79
N GLY A 98 -12.89 -6.83 0.70
CA GLY A 98 -11.55 -7.27 1.10
C GLY A 98 -10.46 -6.52 0.36
N MET A 99 -10.55 -6.42 -0.97
CA MET A 99 -9.60 -5.66 -1.78
C MET A 99 -9.62 -4.16 -1.44
N CYS A 100 -10.81 -3.56 -1.35
CA CYS A 100 -10.97 -2.16 -1.01
C CYS A 100 -10.38 -1.83 0.37
N SER A 101 -10.51 -2.75 1.33
CA SER A 101 -10.04 -2.56 2.70
C SER A 101 -8.51 -2.36 2.80
N PHE A 102 -7.74 -2.89 1.84
CA PHE A 102 -6.30 -2.69 1.76
C PHE A 102 -5.93 -1.19 1.61
N PHE A 103 -6.78 -0.42 0.92
CA PHE A 103 -6.59 1.01 0.67
C PHE A 103 -7.46 1.92 1.55
N ARG A 104 -8.15 1.37 2.57
CA ARG A 104 -9.12 2.12 3.40
C ARG A 104 -8.60 3.42 4.01
N ARG A 105 -7.29 3.52 4.29
CA ARG A 105 -6.68 4.73 4.90
C ARG A 105 -6.72 5.95 3.98
N PHE A 106 -6.91 5.73 2.68
CA PHE A 106 -6.97 6.77 1.65
C PHE A 106 -8.40 7.20 1.33
N VAL A 107 -9.39 6.55 1.93
CA VAL A 107 -10.82 6.83 1.70
C VAL A 107 -11.42 7.38 2.99
N HIS A 108 -11.73 8.67 2.99
CA HIS A 108 -12.40 9.30 4.12
C HIS A 108 -13.75 8.61 4.38
N ASN A 109 -14.03 8.28 5.65
CA ASN A 109 -15.24 7.57 6.06
C ASN A 109 -15.48 6.21 5.37
N PHE A 110 -14.41 5.48 5.01
CA PHE A 110 -14.50 4.17 4.36
C PHE A 110 -15.52 3.22 5.00
N ALA A 111 -15.55 3.13 6.34
CA ALA A 111 -16.47 2.24 7.05
C ALA A 111 -17.95 2.58 6.80
N SER A 112 -18.29 3.87 6.76
CA SER A 112 -19.65 4.33 6.47
C SER A 112 -20.04 4.03 5.02
N ILE A 113 -19.12 4.28 4.08
CA ILE A 113 -19.31 4.00 2.64
C ILE A 113 -19.47 2.50 2.39
N ALA A 114 -18.67 1.66 3.05
CA ALA A 114 -18.70 0.20 2.90
C ALA A 114 -19.86 -0.47 3.67
N SER A 115 -20.55 0.24 4.57
CA SER A 115 -21.56 -0.32 5.46
C SER A 115 -22.75 -0.97 4.73
N PRO A 116 -23.35 -0.33 3.70
CA PRO A 116 -24.45 -0.92 2.95
C PRO A 116 -24.05 -2.24 2.28
N LEU A 117 -22.88 -2.29 1.64
CA LEU A 117 -22.34 -3.51 1.05
C LEU A 117 -22.06 -4.58 2.11
N THR A 118 -21.49 -4.19 3.25
CA THR A 118 -21.21 -5.11 4.35
C THR A 118 -22.50 -5.75 4.88
N ALA A 119 -23.60 -5.00 4.94
CA ALA A 119 -24.90 -5.51 5.37
C ALA A 119 -25.42 -6.64 4.44
N LEU A 120 -25.20 -6.52 3.12
CA LEU A 120 -25.58 -7.54 2.13
C LEU A 120 -24.81 -8.86 2.28
N THR A 121 -23.74 -8.90 3.08
CA THR A 121 -22.96 -10.12 3.35
C THR A 121 -23.54 -10.99 4.47
N LYS A 122 -24.58 -10.52 5.18
CA LYS A 122 -25.22 -11.22 6.30
C LYS A 122 -26.20 -12.29 5.81
N LYS A 123 -26.31 -13.39 6.57
CA LYS A 123 -27.07 -14.62 6.22
C LYS A 123 -28.55 -14.43 5.87
N ASP A 124 -29.21 -13.36 6.35
CA ASP A 124 -30.65 -13.13 6.17
C ASP A 124 -31.03 -12.19 5.01
N THR A 125 -30.07 -11.78 4.17
CA THR A 125 -30.34 -10.86 3.07
C THR A 125 -30.98 -11.59 1.89
N ARG A 126 -32.32 -11.51 1.76
CA ARG A 126 -33.10 -12.21 0.72
C ARG A 126 -33.16 -11.53 -0.65
N HIS A 127 -32.71 -10.27 -0.76
CA HIS A 127 -32.77 -9.54 -2.02
C HIS A 127 -31.46 -8.80 -2.29
N PHE A 128 -30.78 -9.20 -3.37
CA PHE A 128 -29.55 -8.59 -3.85
C PHE A 128 -29.92 -7.67 -5.02
N TYR A 129 -30.14 -6.38 -4.73
CA TYR A 129 -30.35 -5.38 -5.77
C TYR A 129 -29.32 -4.26 -5.55
N LEU A 130 -28.29 -4.23 -6.40
CA LEU A 130 -27.40 -3.08 -6.49
C LEU A 130 -28.08 -2.10 -7.44
N ASP A 131 -28.64 -1.01 -6.89
CA ASP A 131 -29.17 0.06 -7.71
C ASP A 131 -28.02 0.71 -8.51
N PRO A 132 -28.05 0.69 -9.85
CA PRO A 132 -27.01 1.30 -10.69
C PRO A 132 -26.86 2.83 -10.49
N GLY A 133 -27.82 3.48 -9.83
CA GLY A 133 -27.91 4.93 -9.70
C GLY A 133 -27.27 5.56 -8.46
N MET A 134 -26.68 4.80 -7.53
CA MET A 134 -26.05 5.38 -6.33
C MET A 134 -24.68 6.00 -6.64
N ARG A 135 -24.67 7.17 -7.31
CA ARG A 135 -23.53 8.09 -7.27
C ARG A 135 -23.53 8.86 -5.95
N ASN A 136 -22.35 8.95 -5.35
CA ASN A 136 -22.12 9.74 -4.14
C ASN A 136 -22.32 11.23 -4.49
N SER A 137 -23.20 11.94 -3.79
CA SER A 137 -23.53 13.36 -4.01
C SER A 137 -22.40 14.35 -3.60
N ASN A 138 -21.14 13.88 -3.54
CA ASN A 138 -19.98 14.64 -3.07
C ASN A 138 -18.87 14.77 -4.14
N GLU A 139 -19.15 14.55 -5.42
CA GLU A 139 -18.22 14.95 -6.49
C GLU A 139 -18.30 16.49 -6.69
N PRO A 140 -17.18 17.22 -6.61
CA PRO A 140 -17.18 18.65 -6.95
C PRO A 140 -17.38 18.80 -8.46
N SER A 141 -18.23 19.78 -8.80
CA SER A 141 -18.61 20.17 -10.17
C SER A 141 -17.44 20.70 -10.99
#